data_AF-A0A2R6C6U1-F1
#
_entry.id   AF-A0A2R6C6U1-F1
#
_cell.length_a   1.000
_cell.length_b   1.000
_cell.length_c   1.000
_cell.angle_alpha   90.00
_cell.angle_beta   90.00
_cell.angle_gamma   90.00
#
_symmetry.space_group_name_H-M   'P 1'
#
loop_
_entity.id
_entity.type
_entity.pdbx_description
1 polymer ?
#
loop_
_entity_poly.entity_id
_entity_poly.type
_entity_poly.pdbx_seq_one_letter_code
_entity_poly.pdbx_strand_id
1 'polypeptide(L)' 'MNFYSDTGSKPIETANAYIDFQRKVRELGLSFIWVTDGRAWRKMMETIRETSREIDFVLNYKMLSQRGSLIIPKLLND' A
#
# COMPACT_ATOMS: atom_id res chain seq x y z
N MET A 1 26.87 7.53 -10.40
CA MET A 1 25.43 7.74 -10.18
C MET A 1 24.70 6.93 -11.25
N ASN A 2 24.33 5.69 -10.94
CA ASN A 2 23.64 4.81 -11.88
C ASN A 2 22.33 4.36 -11.23
N PHE A 3 21.26 5.08 -11.55
CA PHE A 3 19.89 4.63 -11.32
C PHE A 3 19.37 4.16 -12.67
N TYR A 4 18.54 3.12 -12.71
CA TYR A 4 17.90 2.56 -13.92
C TYR A 4 18.72 1.51 -14.70
N SER A 5 18.91 0.34 -14.09
CA SER A 5 19.13 -0.91 -14.82
C SER A 5 18.31 -2.07 -14.25
N ASP A 6 17.05 -1.82 -13.84
CA ASP A 6 16.09 -2.91 -13.65
C ASP A 6 14.66 -2.37 -13.66
N THR A 7 13.96 -2.59 -14.78
CA THR A 7 12.60 -2.09 -15.02
C THR A 7 11.57 -2.88 -14.19
N GLY A 8 11.97 -3.97 -13.52
CA GLY A 8 11.12 -4.81 -12.68
C GLY A 8 11.25 -4.56 -11.17
N SER A 9 12.42 -4.15 -10.67
CA SER A 9 12.69 -4.07 -9.22
C SER A 9 12.05 -2.89 -8.49
N LYS A 10 11.89 -1.73 -9.15
CA LYS A 10 11.49 -0.49 -8.46
C LYS A 10 10.14 -0.54 -7.73
N PRO A 11 9.07 -1.11 -8.31
CA PRO A 11 7.79 -1.17 -7.63
C PRO A 11 7.79 -2.22 -6.52
N ILE A 12 8.60 -3.27 -6.64
CA ILE A 12 8.81 -4.28 -5.61
C ILE A 12 9.57 -3.66 -4.42
N GLU A 13 10.65 -2.92 -4.67
CA GLU A 13 11.36 -2.17 -3.63
C GLU A 13 10.44 -1.17 -2.93
N THR A 14 9.61 -0.47 -3.69
CA THR A 14 8.61 0.46 -3.15
C THR A 14 7.60 -0.28 -2.27
N ALA A 15 7.10 -1.43 -2.71
CA ALA A 15 6.14 -2.22 -1.95
C ALA A 15 6.75 -2.75 -0.64
N ASN A 16 7.99 -3.27 -0.69
CA ASN A 16 8.73 -3.69 0.51
C ASN A 16 8.95 -2.53 1.49
N ALA A 17 9.32 -1.35 1.01
CA ALA A 17 9.48 -0.18 1.88
C ALA A 17 8.19 0.19 2.62
N TYR A 18 7.02 0.02 1.98
CA TYR A 18 5.73 0.24 2.63
C TYR A 18 5.35 -0.86 3.64
N ILE A 19 5.81 -2.10 3.44
CA ILE A 19 5.66 -3.19 4.44
C ILE A 19 6.46 -2.86 5.70
N ASP A 20 7.73 -2.45 5.54
CA ASP A 20 8.56 -2.02 6.66
C ASP A 20 7.96 -0.79 7.37
N PHE A 21 7.38 0.13 6.60
CA PHE A 21 6.67 1.28 7.15
C PHE A 21 5.44 0.86 7.96
N GLN A 22 4.60 -0.04 7.44
CA GLN A 22 3.44 -0.59 8.16
C GLN A 22 3.86 -1.17 9.52
N ARG A 23 4.95 -1.94 9.56
CA ARG A 23 5.45 -2.54 10.80
C ARG A 23 5.79 -1.47 11.84
N LYS A 24 6.50 -0.42 11.44
CA LYS A 24 6.85 0.72 12.32
C LYS A 24 5.62 1.48 12.79
N VAL A 25 4.65 1.73 11.90
CA VAL A 25 3.40 2.42 12.26
C VAL A 25 2.60 1.57 13.26
N ARG A 26 2.55 0.26 13.08
CA ARG A 26 1.90 -0.69 13.99
C ARG A 26 2.56 -0.69 15.37
N GLU A 27 3.89 -0.62 15.45
CA GLU A 27 4.62 -0.48 16.72
C GLU A 27 4.29 0.83 17.45
N LEU A 28 3.94 1.89 16.71
CA LEU A 28 3.52 3.17 17.26
C LEU A 28 2.03 3.21 17.66
N GLY A 29 1.28 2.12 17.45
CA GLY A 29 -0.17 2.08 17.69
C GLY A 29 -0.96 2.96 16.73
N LEU A 30 -0.43 3.23 15.55
CA LEU A 30 -1.05 4.07 14.53
C LEU A 30 -1.64 3.20 13.41
N SER A 31 -2.58 3.78 12.67
CA SER A 31 -3.18 3.16 11.48
C SER A 31 -2.55 3.74 10.21
N PHE A 32 -2.06 2.89 9.32
CA PHE A 32 -1.56 3.29 7.99
C PHE A 32 -2.48 2.81 6.88
N ILE A 33 -2.74 3.70 5.92
CA ILE A 33 -3.54 3.43 4.73
C ILE A 33 -2.66 3.67 3.50
N TRP A 34 -2.47 2.63 2.71
CA TRP A 34 -1.75 2.73 1.45
C TRP A 34 -2.72 2.93 0.29
N VAL A 35 -2.70 4.11 -0.32
CA VAL A 35 -3.55 4.45 -1.47
C VAL A 35 -2.76 4.33 -2.77
N THR A 36 -3.26 3.50 -3.69
CA THR A 36 -2.60 3.18 -4.97
C THR A 36 -3.46 3.60 -6.16
N ASP A 37 -2.84 3.82 -7.32
CA ASP A 37 -3.55 4.09 -8.57
C ASP A 37 -4.24 2.85 -9.17
N GLY A 38 -3.95 1.66 -8.65
CA GLY A 38 -4.50 0.38 -9.11
C GLY A 38 -4.08 -0.05 -10.52
N ARG A 39 -4.10 0.85 -11.53
CA ARG A 39 -3.70 0.57 -12.91
C ARG A 39 -2.21 0.26 -13.05
N ALA A 40 -1.35 0.97 -12.32
CA ALA A 40 0.10 0.76 -12.32
C ALA A 40 0.50 -0.66 -11.88
N TRP A 41 -0.32 -1.29 -11.04
CA TRP A 41 -0.02 -2.60 -10.43
C TRP A 41 -0.63 -3.79 -11.18
N ARG A 42 -1.34 -3.57 -12.29
CA ARG A 42 -1.97 -4.66 -13.06
C ARG A 42 -0.94 -5.67 -13.60
N LYS A 43 0.29 -5.21 -13.86
CA LYS A 43 1.42 -6.06 -14.30
C LYS A 43 2.16 -6.73 -13.13
N MET A 44 1.86 -6.36 -11.88
CA MET A 44 2.53 -6.82 -10.66
C MET A 44 1.49 -7.22 -9.60
N MET A 45 0.45 -7.93 -10.05
CA MET A 45 -0.62 -8.39 -9.16
C MET A 45 -0.10 -9.30 -8.05
N GLU A 46 0.91 -10.12 -8.34
CA GLU A 46 1.55 -10.99 -7.36
C GLU A 46 2.20 -10.18 -6.23
N THR A 47 2.96 -9.14 -6.58
CA THR A 47 3.58 -8.22 -5.60
C THR A 47 2.53 -7.53 -4.74
N ILE A 48 1.48 -6.95 -5.34
CA ILE A 48 0.40 -6.33 -4.56
C ILE A 48 -0.29 -7.34 -3.66
N ARG A 49 -0.50 -8.57 -4.13
CA ARG A 49 -1.12 -9.62 -3.33
C ARG A 49 -0.29 -9.91 -2.09
N GLU A 50 1.03 -10.11 -2.24
CA GLU A 50 1.91 -10.37 -1.10
C GLU A 50 1.99 -9.15 -0.17
N THR A 51 2.13 -7.94 -0.70
CA THR A 51 2.14 -6.72 0.11
C THR A 51 0.82 -6.47 0.84
N SER A 52 -0.32 -6.81 0.23
CA SER A 52 -1.64 -6.68 0.86
C SER A 52 -1.88 -7.64 2.02
N ARG A 53 -1.03 -8.67 2.18
CA ARG A 53 -1.07 -9.56 3.36
C ARG A 53 -0.39 -8.94 4.57
N GLU A 54 0.55 -8.03 4.34
CA GLU A 54 1.31 -7.37 5.40
C GLU A 54 0.74 -6.00 5.78
N ILE A 55 0.19 -5.26 4.79
CA ILE A 55 -0.41 -3.94 4.96
C ILE A 55 -1.91 -4.06 5.21
N ASP A 56 -2.36 -3.61 6.38
CA ASP A 56 -3.74 -3.77 6.85
C ASP A 56 -4.76 -3.06 5.95
N PHE A 57 -4.41 -1.90 5.39
CA PHE A 57 -5.32 -1.11 4.57
C PHE A 57 -4.68 -0.71 3.23
N VAL A 58 -4.87 -1.54 2.21
CA VAL A 58 -4.52 -1.23 0.81
C VAL A 58 -5.76 -0.83 0.03
N LEU A 59 -5.80 0.42 -0.44
CA LEU A 59 -6.92 0.97 -1.20
C LEU A 59 -6.44 1.47 -2.56
N ASN A 60 -7.35 1.51 -3.54
CA ASN A 60 -7.14 2.30 -4.74
C ASN A 60 -8.01 3.56 -4.74
N TYR A 61 -7.69 4.56 -5.57
CA TYR A 61 -8.44 5.82 -5.63
C TYR A 61 -9.95 5.62 -5.88
N LYS A 62 -10.34 4.60 -6.66
CA LYS A 62 -11.75 4.29 -6.90
C LYS A 62 -12.44 3.78 -5.63
N MET A 63 -11.77 2.92 -4.86
CA MET A 63 -12.27 2.44 -3.57
C MET A 63 -12.37 3.57 -2.56
N LEU A 64 -11.35 4.43 -2.48
CA LEU A 64 -11.36 5.59 -1.59
C LEU A 64 -12.48 6.57 -1.96
N SER A 65 -12.65 6.87 -3.25
CA SER A 65 -13.72 7.78 -3.70
C SER A 65 -15.12 7.22 -3.46
N GLN A 66 -15.32 5.91 -3.60
CA GLN A 66 -16.64 5.29 -3.45
C GLN A 66 -16.99 4.93 -2.00
N ARG A 67 -15.98 4.61 -1.18
CA ARG A 67 -16.18 4.03 0.16
C ARG A 67 -15.42 4.76 1.26
N GLY A 68 -14.68 5.83 0.95
CA GLY A 68 -13.87 6.56 1.93
C GLY A 68 -14.70 7.04 3.13
N SER A 69 -15.92 7.52 2.89
CA SER A 69 -16.87 7.94 3.94
C SER A 69 -17.31 6.79 4.87
N LEU A 70 -17.20 5.53 4.45
CA LEU A 70 -17.51 4.35 5.25
C LEU A 70 -16.28 3.78 5.95
N ILE A 71 -15.11 3.92 5.32
CA ILE A 71 -13.86 3.31 5.79
C ILE A 71 -13.17 4.23 6.80
N ILE A 72 -13.05 5.53 6.52
CA ILE A 72 -12.34 6.49 7.38
C ILE A 72 -12.91 6.53 8.81
N PRO A 73 -14.24 6.58 9.03
CA PRO A 73 -14.77 6.61 10.40
C PRO A 73 -14.52 5.31 11.18
N LYS A 74 -14.45 4.15 10.51
CA LYS A 74 -14.09 2.90 11.18
C LYS A 74 -12.63 2.91 11.63
N LEU A 75 -11.73 3.38 10.77
CA LEU A 75 -10.30 3.47 11.05
C LEU A 75 -9.91 4.45 12.16
N LEU A 76 -10.78 5.41 12.47
CA LEU A 76 -10.56 6.43 13.50
C LEU A 76 -11.23 6.09 14.84
N ASN A 77 -12.09 5.05 14.89
CA ASN A 77 -12.83 4.66 16.09
C ASN A 77 -12.39 3.29 16.65
N ASP A 78 -11.45 2.60 16.00
CA ASP A 78 -10.66 1.49 16.55
C ASP A 78 -9.38 2.04 17.20
#